data_AF-A0A2E7BMQ8-F1
#
_entry.id   AF-A0A2E7BMQ8-F1
#
_cell.length_a   1.000
_cell.length_b   1.000
_cell.length_c   1.000
_cell.angle_alpha   90.00
_cell.angle_beta   90.00
_cell.angle_gamma   90.00
#
_symmetry.space_group_name_H-M   'P 1'
#
loop_
_entity.id
_entity.type
_entity.pdbx_description
1 polymer ?
#
loop_
_entity_poly.entity_id
_entity_poly.type
_entity_poly.pdbx_seq_one_letter_code
_entity_poly.pdbx_strand_id
1 'polypeptide(L)'
;MHRGHPLTRDLDQVLVQTEGLWEELRGQRLFVTGGTGFLGCWLLESFIWANQKLSLGASAVVLTRRAAAFRNRFPYLANHPSVELLEGDVRSFDFPSGHYSHVIHAATEAPTKDLDDKPLLKFDTMVKGTERVLEFARQSGVRKLLLTSSGAVYGKQPPELTHIAETYLGSPETTNPKWVNGEGKRASEMLCALYAAQYGLEPKIARCFSFVGPYLQLDFHYAIGSFIRNALQGQRIQAHGDGSPYRSYLYASDLATWLWTILVRGQSCRAYNVGSENGVTIGELATLVSGAVSPKVDVEIRRPRTTKGPAERYVPSTQRAQVELGLRESMDLPHAIEQTLDWYTAVRSDTAVSR
;
A
#
# COMPACT_ATOMS: atom_id res chain seq x y z
N MET A 1 10.00 -31.49 5.10
CA MET A 1 10.04 -30.79 3.80
C MET A 1 9.93 -29.30 4.08
N HIS A 2 10.98 -28.51 3.85
CA HIS A 2 10.81 -27.05 3.89
C HIS A 2 9.80 -26.68 2.80
N ARG A 3 8.57 -26.31 3.19
CA ARG A 3 7.67 -25.64 2.27
C ARG A 3 8.38 -24.37 1.82
N GLY A 4 8.46 -24.16 0.51
CA GLY A 4 9.06 -22.94 -0.05
C GLY A 4 8.39 -21.69 0.50
N HIS A 5 9.03 -20.53 0.31
CA HIS A 5 8.46 -19.26 0.75
C HIS A 5 7.03 -19.12 0.17
N PRO A 6 5.99 -18.82 0.97
CA PRO A 6 4.60 -18.85 0.51
C PRO A 6 4.32 -17.85 -0.61
N LEU A 7 5.20 -16.87 -0.80
CA LEU A 7 5.15 -15.86 -1.86
C LEU A 7 6.16 -16.10 -3.00
N THR A 8 6.83 -17.25 -3.09
CA THR A 8 7.90 -17.47 -4.10
C THR A 8 7.45 -17.09 -5.51
N ARG A 9 6.27 -17.54 -5.95
CA ARG A 9 5.74 -17.22 -7.28
C ARG A 9 5.56 -15.70 -7.48
N ASP A 10 4.97 -15.03 -6.51
CA ASP A 10 4.72 -13.59 -6.57
C ASP A 10 6.03 -12.79 -6.53
N LEU A 11 7.01 -13.21 -5.72
CA LEU A 11 8.30 -12.55 -5.59
C LEU A 11 9.19 -12.77 -6.83
N ASP A 12 9.14 -13.94 -7.45
CA ASP A 12 9.80 -14.19 -8.73
C ASP A 12 9.18 -13.32 -9.84
N GLN A 13 7.85 -13.16 -9.85
CA GLN A 13 7.19 -12.25 -10.78
C GLN A 13 7.63 -10.80 -10.57
N VAL A 14 7.63 -10.32 -9.32
CA VAL A 14 8.13 -8.97 -9.00
C VAL A 14 9.57 -8.83 -9.50
N LEU A 15 10.45 -9.78 -9.18
CA LEU A 15 11.85 -9.77 -9.60
C LEU A 15 12.00 -9.66 -11.11
N VAL A 16 11.29 -10.48 -11.89
CA VAL A 16 11.33 -10.45 -13.36
C VAL A 16 10.84 -9.11 -13.91
N GLN A 17 9.72 -8.61 -13.41
CA GLN A 17 9.16 -7.33 -13.88
C GLN A 17 10.00 -6.11 -13.49
N THR A 18 10.85 -6.26 -12.47
CA THR A 18 11.70 -5.19 -11.94
C THR A 18 13.21 -5.44 -12.14
N GLU A 19 13.59 -6.41 -12.98
CA GLU A 19 14.98 -6.87 -13.14
C GLU A 19 15.94 -5.69 -13.38
N GLY A 20 15.59 -4.80 -14.30
CA GLY A 20 16.38 -3.62 -14.65
C GLY A 20 16.30 -2.44 -13.66
N LEU A 21 15.77 -2.64 -12.45
CA LEU A 21 15.74 -1.63 -11.38
C LEU A 21 16.78 -1.91 -10.29
N TRP A 22 17.01 -3.20 -10.00
CA TRP A 22 17.73 -3.63 -8.80
C TRP A 22 19.21 -3.25 -8.79
N GLU A 23 19.84 -3.14 -9.96
CA GLU A 23 21.24 -2.75 -10.07
C GLU A 23 21.52 -1.38 -9.46
N GLU A 24 20.56 -0.44 -9.55
CA GLU A 24 20.68 0.86 -8.90
C GLU A 24 20.77 0.76 -7.37
N LEU A 25 20.25 -0.34 -6.79
CA LEU A 25 20.27 -0.60 -5.36
C LEU A 25 21.49 -1.41 -4.92
N ARG A 26 22.40 -1.80 -5.82
CA ARG A 26 23.60 -2.57 -5.45
C ARG A 26 24.47 -1.81 -4.45
N GLY A 27 24.76 -2.44 -3.32
CA GLY A 27 25.53 -1.88 -2.20
C GLY A 27 24.85 -0.70 -1.50
N GLN A 28 23.58 -0.39 -1.84
CA GLN A 28 22.89 0.78 -1.32
C GLN A 28 22.23 0.53 0.02
N ARG A 29 22.01 1.61 0.77
CA ARG A 29 21.22 1.62 2.00
C ARG A 29 19.95 2.44 1.83
N LEU A 30 18.82 1.81 2.13
CA LEU A 30 17.49 2.41 2.05
C LEU A 30 16.98 2.75 3.45
N PHE A 31 16.22 3.83 3.57
CA PHE A 31 15.45 4.12 4.77
C PHE A 31 13.95 3.96 4.49
N VAL A 32 13.27 3.14 5.28
CA VAL A 32 11.89 2.73 5.06
C VAL A 32 11.06 3.10 6.28
N THR A 33 10.05 3.94 6.09
CA THR A 33 9.02 4.17 7.11
C THR A 33 7.74 3.45 6.70
N GLY A 34 6.97 2.92 7.66
CA GLY A 34 5.80 2.10 7.36
C GLY A 34 6.14 0.71 6.79
N GLY A 35 7.39 0.28 6.90
CA GLY A 35 7.87 -1.03 6.44
C GLY A 35 7.17 -2.22 7.10
N THR A 36 6.54 -2.01 8.26
CA THR A 36 5.82 -3.06 9.01
C THR A 36 4.32 -3.13 8.69
N GLY A 37 3.85 -2.33 7.73
CA GLY A 37 2.47 -2.35 7.21
C GLY A 37 2.33 -3.21 5.95
N PHE A 38 1.14 -3.25 5.35
CA PHE A 38 0.86 -4.06 4.15
C PHE A 38 1.79 -3.74 2.97
N LEU A 39 1.84 -2.47 2.52
CA LEU A 39 2.76 -2.01 1.45
C LEU A 39 4.23 -2.28 1.84
N GLY A 40 4.57 -1.95 3.08
CA GLY A 40 5.93 -2.09 3.60
C GLY A 40 6.44 -3.53 3.59
N CYS A 41 5.61 -4.49 4.01
CA CYS A 41 5.97 -5.91 4.00
C CYS A 41 6.23 -6.38 2.58
N TRP A 42 5.39 -6.01 1.60
CA TRP A 42 5.62 -6.36 0.20
C TRP A 42 6.92 -5.75 -0.38
N LEU A 43 7.23 -4.51 -0.02
CA LEU A 43 8.50 -3.88 -0.41
C LEU A 43 9.70 -4.57 0.26
N LEU A 44 9.61 -4.95 1.54
CA LEU A 44 10.69 -5.67 2.22
C LEU A 44 10.87 -7.10 1.69
N GLU A 45 9.78 -7.83 1.44
CA GLU A 45 9.79 -9.18 0.86
C GLU A 45 10.49 -9.19 -0.50
N SER A 46 10.03 -8.32 -1.41
CA SER A 46 10.60 -8.20 -2.75
C SER A 46 12.04 -7.69 -2.74
N PHE A 47 12.37 -6.74 -1.85
CA PHE A 47 13.75 -6.29 -1.64
C PHE A 47 14.66 -7.42 -1.18
N ILE A 48 14.28 -8.17 -0.15
CA ILE A 48 15.07 -9.29 0.38
C ILE A 48 15.26 -10.36 -0.70
N TRP A 49 14.18 -10.71 -1.40
CA TRP A 49 14.20 -11.70 -2.47
C TRP A 49 15.17 -11.30 -3.58
N ALA A 50 15.06 -10.07 -4.10
CA ALA A 50 15.96 -9.56 -5.13
C ALA A 50 17.41 -9.44 -4.63
N ASN A 51 17.61 -8.96 -3.40
CA ASN A 51 18.93 -8.81 -2.79
C ASN A 51 19.66 -10.15 -2.70
N GLN A 52 18.96 -11.23 -2.33
CA GLN A 52 19.50 -12.58 -2.29
C GLN A 52 19.75 -13.15 -3.69
N LYS A 53 18.78 -13.05 -4.60
CA LYS A 53 18.86 -13.64 -5.95
C LYS A 53 19.93 -12.98 -6.82
N LEU A 54 20.14 -11.68 -6.66
CA LEU A 54 21.06 -10.87 -7.48
C LEU A 54 22.34 -10.47 -6.73
N SER A 55 22.52 -10.97 -5.51
CA SER A 55 23.67 -10.65 -4.63
C SER A 55 23.93 -9.15 -4.56
N LEU A 56 22.88 -8.34 -4.35
CA LEU A 56 23.00 -6.87 -4.44
C LEU A 56 23.86 -6.30 -3.31
N GLY A 57 23.92 -6.96 -2.16
CA GLY A 57 24.60 -6.42 -0.98
C GLY A 57 23.94 -5.14 -0.45
N ALA A 58 22.66 -4.95 -0.76
CA ALA A 58 21.88 -3.81 -0.30
C ALA A 58 21.37 -4.03 1.13
N SER A 59 21.05 -2.95 1.83
CA SER A 59 20.45 -2.99 3.17
C SER A 59 19.31 -1.98 3.34
N ALA A 60 18.42 -2.22 4.30
CA ALA A 60 17.30 -1.36 4.62
C ALA A 60 17.19 -1.13 6.14
N VAL A 61 17.04 0.14 6.53
CA VAL A 61 16.68 0.53 7.90
C VAL A 61 15.18 0.81 7.93
N VAL A 62 14.45 0.08 8.76
CA VAL A 62 13.00 0.14 8.86
C VAL A 62 12.59 0.82 10.15
N LEU A 63 12.05 2.02 10.04
CA LEU A 63 11.46 2.74 11.17
C LEU A 63 10.11 2.15 11.54
N THR A 64 9.94 1.79 12.81
CA THR A 64 8.67 1.29 13.34
C THR A 64 8.46 1.66 14.81
N ARG A 65 7.20 1.92 15.18
CA ARG A 65 6.84 2.19 16.59
C ARG A 65 6.83 0.94 17.47
N ARG A 66 6.88 -0.25 16.88
CA ARG A 66 6.65 -1.53 17.58
C ARG A 66 7.56 -2.62 17.02
N ALA A 67 8.88 -2.49 17.20
CA ALA A 67 9.84 -3.42 16.60
C ALA A 67 9.65 -4.85 17.12
N ALA A 68 9.41 -4.99 18.44
CA ALA A 68 9.12 -6.30 19.05
C ALA A 68 7.87 -6.96 18.47
N ALA A 69 6.78 -6.20 18.26
CA ALA A 69 5.55 -6.75 17.68
C ALA A 69 5.74 -7.18 16.22
N PHE A 70 6.53 -6.42 15.44
CA PHE A 70 6.87 -6.80 14.07
C PHE A 70 7.74 -8.07 14.05
N ARG A 71 8.75 -8.16 14.92
CA ARG A 71 9.60 -9.35 15.06
C ARG A 71 8.82 -10.59 15.44
N ASN A 72 7.84 -10.47 16.34
CA ASN A 72 6.99 -11.59 16.71
C ASN A 72 6.08 -12.03 15.56
N ARG A 73 5.58 -11.08 14.77
CA ARG A 73 4.64 -11.37 13.67
C ARG A 73 5.35 -11.91 12.42
N PHE A 74 6.51 -11.35 12.08
CA PHE A 74 7.28 -11.68 10.87
C PHE A 74 8.78 -11.78 11.20
N PRO A 75 9.20 -12.80 11.98
CA PRO A 75 10.58 -12.93 12.45
C PRO A 75 11.59 -13.03 11.31
N TYR A 76 11.20 -13.64 10.19
CA TYR A 76 12.06 -13.81 9.02
C TYR A 76 12.34 -12.48 8.29
N LEU A 77 11.40 -11.51 8.29
CA LEU A 77 11.64 -10.15 7.78
C LEU A 77 12.46 -9.34 8.78
N ALA A 78 12.03 -9.36 10.04
CA ALA A 78 12.59 -8.53 11.11
C ALA A 78 14.05 -8.86 11.46
N ASN A 79 14.45 -10.11 11.30
CA ASN A 79 15.79 -10.60 11.62
C ASN A 79 16.62 -10.93 10.37
N HIS A 80 16.15 -10.54 9.17
CA HIS A 80 16.93 -10.75 7.96
C HIS A 80 18.23 -9.91 8.03
N PRO A 81 19.41 -10.45 7.66
CA PRO A 81 20.68 -9.72 7.79
C PRO A 81 20.76 -8.38 7.05
N SER A 82 19.94 -8.19 6.02
CA SER A 82 19.86 -6.92 5.27
C SER A 82 18.82 -5.94 5.82
N VAL A 83 18.14 -6.27 6.92
CA VAL A 83 17.10 -5.44 7.54
C VAL A 83 17.51 -5.07 8.96
N GLU A 84 17.56 -3.77 9.22
CA GLU A 84 17.76 -3.20 10.54
C GLU A 84 16.46 -2.54 10.99
N LEU A 85 15.99 -2.83 12.21
CA LEU A 85 14.82 -2.16 12.78
C LEU A 85 15.26 -0.96 13.62
N LEU A 86 14.73 0.22 13.31
CA LEU A 86 14.85 1.41 14.14
C LEU A 86 13.52 1.64 14.86
N GLU A 87 13.53 1.55 16.19
CA GLU A 87 12.32 1.83 16.98
C GLU A 87 12.12 3.34 17.14
N GLY A 88 10.96 3.86 16.76
CA GLY A 88 10.64 5.29 16.86
C GLY A 88 9.34 5.69 16.17
N ASP A 89 8.94 6.95 16.39
CA ASP A 89 7.80 7.59 15.74
C ASP A 89 8.26 8.42 14.53
N VAL A 90 7.52 8.35 13.43
CA VAL A 90 7.88 9.06 12.18
C VAL A 90 7.97 10.57 12.34
N ARG A 91 7.29 11.16 13.33
CA ARG A 91 7.32 12.60 13.61
C ARG A 91 8.56 13.04 14.38
N SER A 92 9.25 12.13 15.07
CA SER A 92 10.26 12.51 16.07
C SER A 92 11.47 11.57 16.15
N PHE A 93 11.62 10.61 15.24
CA PHE A 93 12.74 9.68 15.26
C PHE A 93 14.09 10.41 15.16
N ASP A 94 15.08 9.85 15.84
CA ASP A 94 16.48 10.27 15.71
C ASP A 94 17.02 9.80 14.38
N PHE A 95 17.76 10.68 13.70
CA PHE A 95 18.29 10.38 12.38
C PHE A 95 19.39 9.33 12.50
N PRO A 96 19.18 8.11 11.97
CA PRO A 96 20.21 7.08 12.03
C PRO A 96 21.42 7.53 11.21
N SER A 97 22.62 7.33 11.73
CA SER A 97 23.86 7.71 11.06
C SER A 97 24.08 6.94 9.76
N GLY A 98 24.84 7.54 8.86
CA GLY A 98 25.28 6.95 7.59
C GLY A 98 24.64 7.60 6.38
N HIS A 99 25.06 7.15 5.20
CA HIS A 99 24.53 7.60 3.93
C HIS A 99 23.39 6.71 3.47
N TYR A 100 22.33 7.31 2.92
CA TYR A 100 21.18 6.60 2.37
C TYR A 100 20.93 7.11 0.96
N SER A 101 20.79 6.23 -0.02
CA SER A 101 20.52 6.66 -1.40
C SER A 101 19.03 6.83 -1.67
N HIS A 102 18.19 6.07 -0.97
CA HIS A 102 16.75 6.05 -1.18
C HIS A 102 15.97 6.11 0.13
N VAL A 103 14.82 6.77 0.06
CA VAL A 103 13.80 6.74 1.11
C VAL A 103 12.48 6.18 0.55
N ILE A 104 11.87 5.28 1.29
CA ILE A 104 10.48 4.85 1.06
C ILE A 104 9.64 5.35 2.24
N HIS A 105 8.80 6.34 1.96
CA HIS A 105 7.83 6.86 2.93
C HIS A 105 6.47 6.19 2.74
N ALA A 106 6.36 4.97 3.32
CA ALA A 106 5.14 4.18 3.38
C ALA A 106 4.41 4.29 4.73
N ALA A 107 4.88 5.16 5.63
CA ALA A 107 4.23 5.38 6.91
C ALA A 107 2.89 6.08 6.71
N THR A 108 1.86 5.42 7.21
CA THR A 108 0.55 5.98 7.43
C THR A 108 0.06 5.46 8.77
N GLU A 109 -0.79 6.21 9.46
CA GLU A 109 -1.47 5.66 10.62
C GLU A 109 -2.28 4.44 10.17
N ALA A 110 -1.92 3.26 10.70
CA ALA A 110 -2.70 2.06 10.49
C ALA A 110 -4.07 2.34 11.07
N PRO A 111 -5.14 2.31 10.27
CA PRO A 111 -6.42 2.75 10.78
C PRO A 111 -6.89 1.73 11.83
N THR A 112 -6.94 2.16 13.08
CA THR A 112 -7.57 1.43 14.18
C THR A 112 -8.90 2.10 14.46
N LYS A 113 -9.86 1.37 15.06
CA LYS A 113 -11.11 1.99 15.56
C LYS A 113 -10.79 3.22 16.42
N ASP A 114 -9.75 3.14 17.25
CA ASP A 114 -9.28 4.22 18.11
C ASP A 114 -8.68 5.44 17.37
N LEU A 115 -8.31 5.29 16.09
CA LEU A 115 -7.74 6.35 15.25
C LEU A 115 -8.79 7.04 14.38
N ASP A 116 -9.90 6.38 14.04
CA ASP A 116 -11.07 7.06 13.44
C ASP A 116 -11.61 8.15 14.37
N ASP A 117 -11.44 7.99 15.68
CA ASP A 117 -11.77 8.98 16.70
C ASP A 117 -10.68 10.03 16.97
N LYS A 118 -9.55 10.03 16.22
CA LYS A 118 -8.41 10.97 16.42
C LYS A 118 -7.93 11.61 15.11
N PRO A 119 -8.76 12.40 14.42
CA PRO A 119 -8.40 13.03 13.14
C PRO A 119 -7.18 13.97 13.26
N LEU A 120 -7.05 14.70 14.37
CA LEU A 120 -5.89 15.59 14.59
C LEU A 120 -4.57 14.80 14.62
N LEU A 121 -4.52 13.67 15.31
CA LEU A 121 -3.34 12.82 15.37
C LEU A 121 -2.99 12.25 13.99
N LYS A 122 -4.00 11.81 13.22
CA LYS A 122 -3.79 11.33 11.85
C LYS A 122 -3.16 12.39 10.97
N PHE A 123 -3.72 13.60 11.00
CA PHE A 123 -3.21 14.73 10.23
C PHE A 123 -1.77 15.08 10.62
N ASP A 124 -1.50 15.18 11.92
CA ASP A 124 -0.18 15.47 12.48
C ASP A 124 0.86 14.41 12.07
N THR A 125 0.52 13.11 12.17
CA THR A 125 1.40 12.02 11.73
C THR A 125 1.72 12.09 10.24
N MET A 126 0.76 12.43 9.38
CA MET A 126 1.04 12.58 7.94
C MET A 126 1.93 13.79 7.67
N VAL A 127 1.55 14.97 8.18
CA VAL A 127 2.24 16.22 7.83
C VAL A 127 3.63 16.28 8.49
N LYS A 128 3.70 16.19 9.82
CA LYS A 128 4.99 16.25 10.53
C LYS A 128 5.85 15.03 10.28
N GLY A 129 5.23 13.86 10.08
CA GLY A 129 5.96 12.66 9.69
C GLY A 129 6.62 12.82 8.32
N THR A 130 5.90 13.33 7.33
CA THR A 130 6.48 13.61 6.01
C THR A 130 7.58 14.67 6.10
N GLU A 131 7.35 15.77 6.81
CA GLU A 131 8.35 16.83 7.02
C GLU A 131 9.64 16.26 7.66
N ARG A 132 9.52 15.47 8.73
CA ARG A 132 10.66 14.87 9.42
C ARG A 132 11.45 13.92 8.52
N VAL A 133 10.76 13.13 7.70
CA VAL A 133 11.38 12.22 6.74
C VAL A 133 12.08 12.96 5.60
N LEU A 134 11.50 14.07 5.11
CA LEU A 134 12.13 14.92 4.11
C LEU A 134 13.38 15.61 4.65
N GLU A 135 13.34 16.05 5.91
CA GLU A 135 14.50 16.63 6.58
C GLU A 135 15.61 15.60 6.80
N PHE A 136 15.25 14.37 7.19
CA PHE A 136 16.19 13.26 7.23
C PHE A 136 16.84 12.99 5.87
N ALA A 137 16.02 12.94 4.81
CA ALA A 137 16.47 12.70 3.45
C ALA A 137 17.50 13.76 3.02
N ARG A 138 17.19 15.03 3.29
CA ARG A 138 18.07 16.17 3.03
C ARG A 138 19.41 16.05 3.76
N GLN A 139 19.40 15.72 5.05
CA GLN A 139 20.62 15.65 5.86
C GLN A 139 21.48 14.42 5.54
N SER A 140 20.87 13.33 5.07
CA SER A 140 21.54 12.03 4.89
C SER A 140 22.00 11.76 3.45
N GLY A 141 21.92 12.77 2.57
CA GLY A 141 22.33 12.67 1.17
C GLY A 141 21.38 11.87 0.29
N VAL A 142 20.14 11.65 0.73
CA VAL A 142 19.14 10.91 -0.06
C VAL A 142 18.81 11.70 -1.32
N ARG A 143 18.83 11.01 -2.45
CA ARG A 143 18.45 11.59 -3.74
C ARG A 143 17.02 11.26 -4.10
N LYS A 144 16.66 9.97 -4.09
CA LYS A 144 15.34 9.49 -4.54
C LYS A 144 14.45 9.15 -3.35
N LEU A 145 13.23 9.67 -3.34
CA LEU A 145 12.26 9.43 -2.28
C LEU A 145 10.94 8.99 -2.89
N LEU A 146 10.37 7.89 -2.42
CA LEU A 146 9.00 7.49 -2.76
C LEU A 146 8.06 7.94 -1.64
N LEU A 147 7.08 8.78 -1.98
CA LEU A 147 5.95 9.08 -1.11
C LEU A 147 4.76 8.20 -1.50
N THR A 148 4.24 7.43 -0.54
CA THR A 148 2.93 6.78 -0.70
C THR A 148 1.82 7.79 -0.36
N SER A 149 1.25 8.37 -1.40
CA SER A 149 0.04 9.19 -1.33
C SER A 149 -1.21 8.32 -1.48
N SER A 150 -2.38 8.92 -1.70
CA SER A 150 -3.66 8.21 -1.81
C SER A 150 -4.56 8.84 -2.87
N GLY A 151 -5.38 8.04 -3.55
CA GLY A 151 -6.48 8.57 -4.36
C GLY A 151 -7.45 9.48 -3.59
N ALA A 152 -7.44 9.45 -2.26
CA ALA A 152 -8.18 10.40 -1.42
C ALA A 152 -7.79 11.87 -1.65
N VAL A 153 -6.61 12.17 -2.23
CA VAL A 153 -6.19 13.56 -2.53
C VAL A 153 -7.09 14.25 -3.56
N TYR A 154 -7.86 13.48 -4.33
CA TYR A 154 -8.78 14.01 -5.33
C TYR A 154 -10.14 14.43 -4.74
N GLY A 155 -10.43 14.05 -3.49
CA GLY A 155 -11.76 14.19 -2.92
C GLY A 155 -12.75 13.19 -3.51
N LYS A 156 -14.02 13.60 -3.64
CA LYS A 156 -15.09 12.75 -4.20
C LYS A 156 -14.93 12.69 -5.72
N GLN A 157 -14.85 11.48 -6.28
CA GLN A 157 -14.83 11.30 -7.73
C GLN A 157 -16.15 11.82 -8.34
N PRO A 158 -16.09 12.73 -9.33
CA PRO A 158 -17.27 13.21 -10.03
C PRO A 158 -18.01 12.07 -10.73
N PRO A 159 -19.36 12.04 -10.69
CA PRO A 159 -20.13 10.93 -11.22
C PRO A 159 -20.01 10.71 -12.73
N GLU A 160 -19.68 11.76 -13.49
CA GLU A 160 -19.42 11.74 -14.92
C GLU A 160 -18.09 11.08 -15.30
N LEU A 161 -17.16 10.97 -14.34
CA LEU A 161 -15.88 10.32 -14.56
C LEU A 161 -15.94 8.85 -14.14
N THR A 162 -15.73 7.95 -15.10
CA THR A 162 -15.61 6.52 -14.82
C THR A 162 -14.28 6.20 -14.13
N HIS A 163 -13.20 6.90 -14.52
CA HIS A 163 -11.84 6.76 -14.00
C HIS A 163 -11.25 8.13 -13.70
N ILE A 164 -10.56 8.27 -12.58
CA ILE A 164 -9.93 9.53 -12.17
C ILE A 164 -8.45 9.57 -12.57
N ALA A 165 -8.10 10.43 -13.52
CA ALA A 165 -6.71 10.60 -13.98
C ALA A 165 -5.95 11.61 -13.10
N GLU A 166 -4.62 11.54 -13.10
CA GLU A 166 -3.78 12.44 -12.32
C GLU A 166 -3.81 13.90 -12.78
N THR A 167 -4.36 14.17 -13.96
CA THR A 167 -4.64 15.52 -14.47
C THR A 167 -5.88 16.15 -13.84
N TYR A 168 -6.73 15.37 -13.17
CA TYR A 168 -7.84 15.90 -12.39
C TYR A 168 -7.29 16.56 -11.12
N LEU A 169 -7.39 17.89 -11.06
CA LEU A 169 -6.85 18.70 -9.96
C LEU A 169 -7.78 18.80 -8.74
N GLY A 170 -8.98 18.21 -8.81
CA GLY A 170 -10.00 18.35 -7.77
C GLY A 170 -9.48 18.04 -6.36
N SER A 171 -10.23 18.51 -5.37
CA SER A 171 -9.79 18.48 -3.97
C SER A 171 -10.89 18.01 -3.02
N PRO A 172 -10.51 17.46 -1.86
CA PRO A 172 -11.43 17.24 -0.76
C PRO A 172 -11.98 18.56 -0.21
N GLU A 173 -13.06 18.45 0.55
CA GLU A 173 -13.64 19.60 1.27
C GLU A 173 -12.85 19.87 2.55
N THR A 174 -12.18 21.01 2.63
CA THR A 174 -11.24 21.36 3.71
C THR A 174 -11.90 21.55 5.08
N THR A 175 -13.19 21.87 5.13
CA THR A 175 -13.96 22.07 6.37
C THR A 175 -14.62 20.79 6.89
N ASN A 176 -14.38 19.64 6.25
CA ASN A 176 -15.04 18.39 6.58
C ASN A 176 -14.02 17.34 7.08
N PRO A 177 -14.02 17.01 8.38
CA PRO A 177 -13.03 16.11 8.98
C PRO A 177 -12.94 14.71 8.35
N LYS A 178 -13.98 14.26 7.63
CA LYS A 178 -13.95 12.98 6.90
C LYS A 178 -12.82 12.92 5.86
N TRP A 179 -12.35 14.08 5.38
CA TRP A 179 -11.30 14.22 4.38
C TRP A 179 -9.89 14.36 4.96
N VAL A 180 -9.70 14.17 6.27
CA VAL A 180 -8.39 14.30 6.93
C VAL A 180 -7.27 13.54 6.23
N ASN A 181 -7.55 12.34 5.68
CA ASN A 181 -6.58 11.58 4.90
C ASN A 181 -6.24 12.25 3.57
N GLY A 182 -7.25 12.72 2.84
CA GLY A 182 -7.05 13.43 1.57
C GLY A 182 -6.25 14.71 1.75
N GLU A 183 -6.62 15.53 2.74
CA GLU A 183 -5.91 16.78 3.03
C GLU A 183 -4.49 16.54 3.57
N GLY A 184 -4.31 15.57 4.48
CA GLY A 184 -2.98 15.23 5.00
C GLY A 184 -2.03 14.76 3.90
N LYS A 185 -2.51 13.92 2.97
CA LYS A 185 -1.69 13.48 1.83
C LYS A 185 -1.43 14.60 0.81
N ARG A 186 -2.37 15.53 0.60
CA ARG A 186 -2.12 16.74 -0.21
C ARG A 186 -1.02 17.61 0.39
N ALA A 187 -1.05 17.82 1.71
CA ALA A 187 0.00 18.53 2.42
C ALA A 187 1.36 17.82 2.31
N SER A 188 1.40 16.48 2.45
CA SER A 188 2.62 15.68 2.21
C SER A 188 3.16 15.84 0.78
N GLU A 189 2.30 15.79 -0.25
CA GLU A 189 2.72 16.02 -1.64
C GLU A 189 3.29 17.43 -1.85
N MET A 190 2.68 18.45 -1.23
CA MET A 190 3.17 19.82 -1.28
C MET A 190 4.54 19.98 -0.60
N LEU A 191 4.73 19.35 0.57
CA LEU A 191 6.03 19.33 1.25
C LEU A 191 7.11 18.71 0.36
N CYS A 192 6.81 17.58 -0.30
CA CYS A 192 7.72 16.98 -1.27
C CYS A 192 8.12 17.97 -2.38
N ALA A 193 7.15 18.67 -2.97
CA ALA A 193 7.42 19.65 -4.02
C ALA A 193 8.31 20.81 -3.54
N LEU A 194 8.08 21.31 -2.32
CA LEU A 194 8.88 22.37 -1.72
C LEU A 194 10.33 21.91 -1.46
N TYR A 195 10.51 20.73 -0.88
CA TYR A 195 11.84 20.19 -0.63
C TYR A 195 12.61 19.87 -1.92
N ALA A 196 11.91 19.43 -2.98
CA ALA A 196 12.52 19.25 -4.29
C ALA A 196 13.03 20.58 -4.85
N ALA A 197 12.20 21.63 -4.82
CA ALA A 197 12.55 22.95 -5.33
C ALA A 197 13.69 23.61 -4.54
N GLN A 198 13.71 23.44 -3.21
CA GLN A 198 14.67 24.11 -2.34
C GLN A 198 15.98 23.34 -2.15
N TYR A 199 15.94 22.01 -2.16
CA TYR A 199 17.07 21.16 -1.78
C TYR A 199 17.46 20.12 -2.82
N GLY A 200 16.78 20.08 -3.97
CA GLY A 200 17.11 19.15 -5.06
C GLY A 200 16.76 17.69 -4.79
N LEU A 201 15.91 17.40 -3.79
CA LEU A 201 15.36 16.06 -3.61
C LEU A 201 14.56 15.64 -4.85
N GLU A 202 14.52 14.34 -5.13
CA GLU A 202 13.72 13.77 -6.21
C GLU A 202 12.53 12.93 -5.68
N PRO A 203 11.50 13.55 -5.08
CA PRO A 203 10.33 12.84 -4.60
C PRO A 203 9.49 12.31 -5.77
N LYS A 204 9.06 11.06 -5.67
CA LYS A 204 8.18 10.36 -6.60
C LYS A 204 6.89 10.06 -5.85
N ILE A 205 5.74 10.38 -6.43
CA ILE A 205 4.47 10.36 -5.71
C ILE A 205 3.61 9.20 -6.24
N ALA A 206 3.33 8.21 -5.39
CA ALA A 206 2.43 7.10 -5.70
C ALA A 206 1.06 7.34 -5.05
N ARG A 207 0.04 7.71 -5.82
CA ARG A 207 -1.34 7.89 -5.32
C ARG A 207 -2.05 6.54 -5.27
N CYS A 208 -1.99 5.90 -4.12
CA CYS A 208 -2.50 4.56 -3.91
C CYS A 208 -4.04 4.50 -3.78
N PHE A 209 -4.65 3.55 -4.48
CA PHE A 209 -6.09 3.24 -4.39
C PHE A 209 -6.31 2.05 -3.45
N SER A 210 -7.10 1.05 -3.86
CA SER A 210 -7.37 -0.14 -3.05
C SER A 210 -6.57 -1.34 -3.54
N PHE A 211 -6.28 -2.25 -2.63
CA PHE A 211 -5.42 -3.40 -2.88
C PHE A 211 -5.99 -4.66 -2.27
N VAL A 212 -5.50 -5.80 -2.76
CA VAL A 212 -5.79 -7.13 -2.23
C VAL A 212 -4.52 -7.97 -2.28
N GLY A 213 -4.33 -8.83 -1.30
CA GLY A 213 -3.16 -9.72 -1.26
C GLY A 213 -2.74 -10.14 0.14
N PRO A 214 -1.75 -11.05 0.22
CA PRO A 214 -1.02 -11.38 1.44
C PRO A 214 -0.64 -10.17 2.30
N TYR A 215 -0.70 -10.31 3.62
CA TYR A 215 -0.52 -9.24 4.64
C TYR A 215 -1.65 -8.20 4.78
N LEU A 216 -2.65 -8.18 3.89
CA LEU A 216 -3.78 -7.24 3.99
C LEU A 216 -4.53 -7.44 5.32
N GLN A 217 -4.66 -6.41 6.15
CA GLN A 217 -5.40 -6.54 7.42
C GLN A 217 -6.89 -6.83 7.17
N LEU A 218 -7.31 -8.05 7.51
CA LEU A 218 -8.69 -8.52 7.27
C LEU A 218 -9.70 -7.97 8.29
N ASP A 219 -9.24 -7.52 9.46
CA ASP A 219 -10.09 -6.98 10.53
C ASP A 219 -10.52 -5.53 10.32
N PHE A 220 -10.14 -4.94 9.19
CA PHE A 220 -10.26 -3.51 8.95
C PHE A 220 -11.42 -3.11 8.01
N HIS A 221 -11.82 -1.83 8.05
CA HIS A 221 -13.00 -1.21 7.41
C HIS A 221 -13.08 -1.29 5.88
N TYR A 222 -12.13 -1.90 5.18
CA TYR A 222 -12.23 -2.11 3.75
C TYR A 222 -13.10 -3.33 3.44
N ALA A 223 -14.07 -3.16 2.53
CA ALA A 223 -15.05 -4.19 2.17
C ALA A 223 -14.38 -5.55 1.90
N ILE A 224 -13.37 -5.57 1.01
CA ILE A 224 -12.70 -6.82 0.61
C ILE A 224 -12.07 -7.59 1.78
N GLY A 225 -11.41 -6.90 2.72
CA GLY A 225 -10.74 -7.54 3.85
C GLY A 225 -11.75 -8.22 4.78
N SER A 226 -12.83 -7.51 5.11
CA SER A 226 -13.92 -8.05 5.94
C SER A 226 -14.65 -9.21 5.24
N PHE A 227 -14.80 -9.16 3.92
CA PHE A 227 -15.46 -10.21 3.15
C PHE A 227 -14.60 -11.47 3.13
N ILE A 228 -13.29 -11.32 2.87
CA ILE A 228 -12.32 -12.42 2.90
C ILE A 228 -12.27 -13.05 4.30
N ARG A 229 -12.26 -12.23 5.36
CA ARG A 229 -12.31 -12.75 6.74
C ARG A 229 -13.52 -13.63 6.99
N ASN A 230 -14.71 -13.12 6.63
CA ASN A 230 -15.96 -13.83 6.86
C ASN A 230 -15.99 -15.13 6.04
N ALA A 231 -15.58 -15.08 4.77
CA ALA A 231 -15.45 -16.27 3.93
C ALA A 231 -14.51 -17.32 4.53
N LEU A 232 -13.31 -16.93 5.00
CA LEU A 232 -12.36 -17.80 5.69
C LEU A 232 -12.87 -18.36 7.02
N GLN A 233 -13.93 -17.78 7.60
CA GLN A 233 -14.56 -18.24 8.84
C GLN A 233 -15.85 -19.03 8.58
N GLY A 234 -16.23 -19.25 7.31
CA GLY A 234 -17.52 -19.84 6.95
C GLY A 234 -18.71 -18.96 7.38
N GLN A 235 -18.48 -17.67 7.61
CA GLN A 235 -19.49 -16.71 8.03
C GLN A 235 -20.06 -15.96 6.83
N ARG A 236 -21.31 -15.53 6.97
CA ARG A 236 -21.99 -14.68 5.98
C ARG A 236 -21.21 -13.39 5.71
N ILE A 237 -21.08 -13.04 4.44
CA ILE A 237 -20.53 -11.76 3.99
C ILE A 237 -21.60 -10.67 4.14
N GLN A 238 -21.28 -9.57 4.82
CA GLN A 238 -22.22 -8.48 5.08
C GLN A 238 -21.73 -7.17 4.44
N ALA A 239 -22.42 -6.70 3.41
CA ALA A 239 -22.23 -5.36 2.88
C ALA A 239 -23.15 -4.38 3.63
N HIS A 240 -22.57 -3.45 4.40
CA HIS A 240 -23.34 -2.51 5.22
C HIS A 240 -24.11 -1.44 4.44
N GLY A 241 -23.67 -1.13 3.22
CA GLY A 241 -24.31 -0.19 2.31
C GLY A 241 -25.36 -0.86 1.41
N ASP A 242 -25.67 -0.19 0.29
CA ASP A 242 -26.59 -0.71 -0.73
C ASP A 242 -25.91 -1.52 -1.83
N GLY A 243 -24.60 -1.79 -1.66
CA GLY A 243 -23.79 -2.56 -2.60
C GLY A 243 -23.43 -1.82 -3.89
N SER A 244 -23.99 -0.64 -4.16
CA SER A 244 -23.83 0.07 -5.43
C SER A 244 -22.49 0.77 -5.67
N PRO A 245 -21.72 1.25 -4.66
CA PRO A 245 -20.46 1.94 -4.90
C PRO A 245 -19.45 1.07 -5.64
N TYR A 246 -18.69 1.68 -6.55
CA TYR A 246 -17.58 1.04 -7.25
C TYR A 246 -16.27 1.25 -6.51
N ARG A 247 -15.46 0.19 -6.47
CA ARG A 247 -14.06 0.18 -6.06
C ARG A 247 -13.25 -0.59 -7.09
N SER A 248 -11.94 -0.41 -7.11
CA SER A 248 -11.02 -1.27 -7.85
C SER A 248 -9.89 -1.73 -6.94
N TYR A 249 -9.30 -2.88 -7.26
CA TYR A 249 -8.30 -3.54 -6.41
C TYR A 249 -7.14 -4.02 -7.27
N LEU A 250 -5.94 -3.53 -6.96
CA LEU A 250 -4.69 -4.01 -7.54
C LEU A 250 -4.11 -5.11 -6.66
N TYR A 251 -3.62 -6.20 -7.26
CA TYR A 251 -2.96 -7.27 -6.52
C TYR A 251 -1.61 -6.81 -5.95
N ALA A 252 -1.22 -7.40 -4.83
CA ALA A 252 -0.10 -6.91 -4.04
C ALA A 252 1.29 -7.09 -4.70
N SER A 253 1.47 -8.10 -5.56
CA SER A 253 2.71 -8.23 -6.35
C SER A 253 2.84 -7.09 -7.36
N ASP A 254 1.77 -6.76 -8.09
CA ASP A 254 1.74 -5.62 -9.01
C ASP A 254 1.99 -4.31 -8.26
N LEU A 255 1.36 -4.13 -7.10
CA LEU A 255 1.64 -2.99 -6.22
C LEU A 255 3.14 -2.86 -5.91
N ALA A 256 3.82 -3.95 -5.53
CA ALA A 256 5.26 -3.93 -5.26
C ALA A 256 6.06 -3.54 -6.52
N THR A 257 5.78 -4.17 -7.68
CA THR A 257 6.39 -3.85 -8.97
C THR A 257 6.25 -2.36 -9.30
N TRP A 258 5.05 -1.81 -9.13
CA TRP A 258 4.73 -0.42 -9.46
C TRP A 258 5.46 0.54 -8.54
N LEU A 259 5.48 0.29 -7.23
CA LEU A 259 6.18 1.16 -6.27
C LEU A 259 7.70 1.16 -6.48
N TRP A 260 8.33 0.01 -6.74
CA TRP A 260 9.76 -0.05 -7.09
C TRP A 260 10.06 0.71 -8.38
N THR A 261 9.23 0.53 -9.40
CA THR A 261 9.39 1.23 -10.68
C THR A 261 9.23 2.73 -10.52
N ILE A 262 8.24 3.20 -9.75
CA ILE A 262 8.03 4.63 -9.48
C ILE A 262 9.22 5.21 -8.70
N LEU A 263 9.73 4.51 -7.67
CA LEU A 263 10.89 4.96 -6.91
C LEU A 263 12.11 5.18 -7.81
N VAL A 264 12.42 4.21 -8.66
CA VAL A 264 13.66 4.19 -9.45
C VAL A 264 13.54 5.03 -10.74
N ARG A 265 12.43 4.90 -11.48
CA ARG A 265 12.24 5.48 -12.82
C ARG A 265 11.25 6.63 -12.88
N GLY A 266 10.45 6.85 -11.84
CA GLY A 266 9.48 7.94 -11.81
C GLY A 266 10.13 9.32 -11.98
N GLN A 267 9.41 10.26 -12.57
CA GLN A 267 9.87 11.65 -12.63
C GLN A 267 9.71 12.34 -11.27
N SER A 268 10.62 13.25 -10.95
CA SER A 268 10.54 14.04 -9.71
C SER A 268 9.27 14.90 -9.70
N CYS A 269 8.62 15.01 -8.54
CA CYS A 269 7.37 15.73 -8.31
C CYS A 269 6.22 15.29 -9.23
N ARG A 270 6.30 14.09 -9.80
CA ARG A 270 5.26 13.53 -10.66
C ARG A 270 4.45 12.51 -9.88
N ALA A 271 3.13 12.71 -9.88
CA ALA A 271 2.18 11.77 -9.30
C ALA A 271 1.81 10.68 -10.30
N TYR A 272 1.74 9.44 -9.82
CA TYR A 272 1.28 8.26 -10.54
C TYR A 272 0.18 7.59 -9.73
N ASN A 273 -0.97 7.36 -10.33
CA ASN A 273 -2.03 6.55 -9.74
C ASN A 273 -1.57 5.09 -9.68
N VAL A 274 -1.71 4.47 -8.50
CA VAL A 274 -1.38 3.06 -8.27
C VAL A 274 -2.64 2.35 -7.80
N GLY A 275 -3.22 1.56 -8.69
CA GLY A 275 -4.48 0.86 -8.48
C GLY A 275 -4.88 0.11 -9.75
N SER A 276 -6.11 -0.40 -9.78
CA SER A 276 -6.65 -1.09 -10.95
C SER A 276 -7.67 -0.21 -11.67
N GLU A 277 -7.73 -0.26 -13.00
CA GLU A 277 -8.81 0.41 -13.76
C GLU A 277 -10.11 -0.43 -13.73
N ASN A 278 -10.06 -1.69 -13.28
CA ASN A 278 -11.20 -2.58 -13.26
C ASN A 278 -12.10 -2.30 -12.06
N GLY A 279 -13.11 -1.45 -12.26
CA GLY A 279 -14.13 -1.14 -11.26
C GLY A 279 -15.12 -2.29 -11.05
N VAL A 280 -15.36 -2.64 -9.78
CA VAL A 280 -16.34 -3.63 -9.33
C VAL A 280 -17.25 -2.99 -8.27
N THR A 281 -18.54 -3.30 -8.28
CA THR A 281 -19.45 -2.86 -7.21
C THR A 281 -19.17 -3.62 -5.91
N ILE A 282 -19.52 -3.04 -4.76
CA ILE A 282 -19.41 -3.75 -3.47
C ILE A 282 -20.26 -5.03 -3.45
N GLY A 283 -21.42 -5.05 -4.12
CA GLY A 283 -22.27 -6.23 -4.24
C GLY A 283 -21.64 -7.35 -5.09
N GLU A 284 -21.08 -7.00 -6.25
CA GLU A 284 -20.35 -7.95 -7.09
C GLU A 284 -19.11 -8.49 -6.37
N LEU A 285 -18.37 -7.62 -5.68
CA LEU A 285 -17.21 -8.01 -4.88
C LEU A 285 -17.58 -9.04 -3.81
N ALA A 286 -18.69 -8.83 -3.09
CA ALA A 286 -19.16 -9.79 -2.09
C ALA A 286 -19.47 -11.17 -2.70
N THR A 287 -20.07 -11.18 -3.89
CA THR A 287 -20.35 -12.40 -4.66
C THR A 287 -19.08 -13.10 -5.12
N LEU A 288 -18.08 -12.36 -5.62
CA LEU A 288 -16.78 -12.90 -6.03
C LEU A 288 -16.08 -13.58 -4.85
N VAL A 289 -16.02 -12.91 -3.70
CA VAL A 289 -15.38 -13.47 -2.49
C VAL A 289 -16.14 -14.69 -1.96
N SER A 290 -17.48 -14.67 -1.96
CA SER A 290 -18.30 -15.84 -1.60
C SER A 290 -18.03 -17.03 -2.52
N GLY A 291 -17.89 -16.78 -3.82
CA GLY A 291 -17.64 -17.80 -4.83
C GLY A 291 -16.25 -18.44 -4.77
N ALA A 292 -15.29 -17.76 -4.15
CA ALA A 292 -13.89 -18.21 -4.03
C ALA A 292 -13.65 -19.18 -2.87
N VAL A 293 -14.67 -19.52 -2.07
CA VAL A 293 -14.58 -20.51 -0.99
C VAL A 293 -15.56 -21.67 -1.20
N SER A 294 -15.22 -22.84 -0.65
CA SER A 294 -16.06 -24.05 -0.69
C SER A 294 -16.27 -24.61 0.72
N PRO A 295 -17.52 -24.75 1.20
CA PRO A 295 -18.76 -24.31 0.57
C PRO A 295 -18.85 -22.78 0.45
N LYS A 296 -19.63 -22.29 -0.52
CA LYS A 296 -19.91 -20.85 -0.68
C LYS A 296 -20.61 -20.31 0.57
N VAL A 297 -20.29 -19.08 0.94
CA VAL A 297 -20.93 -18.37 2.06
C VAL A 297 -22.03 -17.43 1.58
N ASP A 298 -23.09 -17.25 2.38
CA ASP A 298 -24.16 -16.30 2.07
C ASP A 298 -23.64 -14.86 1.89
N VAL A 299 -24.31 -14.09 1.04
CA VAL A 299 -24.08 -12.65 0.87
C VAL A 299 -25.34 -11.88 1.28
N GLU A 300 -25.18 -10.88 2.15
CA GLU A 300 -26.25 -9.99 2.61
C GLU A 300 -25.91 -8.52 2.33
N ILE A 301 -26.75 -7.86 1.54
CA ILE A 301 -26.73 -6.41 1.32
C ILE A 301 -27.73 -5.77 2.27
N ARG A 302 -27.25 -4.99 3.26
CA ARG A 302 -28.07 -4.59 4.41
C ARG A 302 -29.00 -3.42 4.16
N ARG A 303 -28.74 -2.61 3.14
CA ARG A 303 -29.56 -1.42 2.86
C ARG A 303 -30.13 -1.52 1.45
N PRO A 304 -31.43 -1.24 1.25
CA PRO A 304 -31.93 -1.01 -0.09
C PRO A 304 -31.31 0.29 -0.64
N ARG A 305 -31.11 0.35 -1.96
CA ARG A 305 -30.66 1.59 -2.61
C ARG A 305 -31.74 2.65 -2.47
N THR A 306 -31.46 3.70 -1.71
CA THR A 306 -32.42 4.81 -1.47
C THR A 306 -32.19 6.01 -2.38
N THR A 307 -31.04 6.09 -3.06
CA THR A 307 -30.68 7.23 -3.91
C THR A 307 -30.85 6.89 -5.39
N LYS A 308 -31.50 7.80 -6.13
CA LYS A 308 -31.64 7.73 -7.60
C LYS A 308 -30.40 8.24 -8.35
N GLY A 309 -29.41 8.78 -7.63
CA GLY A 309 -28.19 9.32 -8.22
C GLY A 309 -27.22 8.23 -8.70
N PRO A 310 -26.22 8.60 -9.52
CA PRO A 310 -25.15 7.71 -9.93
C PRO A 310 -24.39 7.16 -8.71
N ALA A 311 -23.95 5.91 -8.81
CA ALA A 311 -23.19 5.26 -7.74
C ALA A 311 -21.83 5.95 -7.53
N GLU A 312 -21.39 6.04 -6.28
CA GLU A 312 -20.06 6.55 -5.95
C GLU A 312 -18.97 5.67 -6.58
N ARG A 313 -17.90 6.29 -7.06
CA ARG A 313 -16.74 5.59 -7.64
C ARG A 313 -15.46 5.97 -6.89
N TYR A 314 -14.55 5.01 -6.80
CA TYR A 314 -13.17 5.22 -6.41
C TYR A 314 -12.31 4.32 -7.28
N VAL A 315 -12.10 4.77 -8.53
CA VAL A 315 -11.44 4.01 -9.59
C VAL A 315 -10.44 4.92 -10.31
N PRO A 316 -9.12 4.65 -10.24
CA PRO A 316 -8.11 5.43 -10.94
C PRO A 316 -8.18 5.23 -12.45
N SER A 317 -7.70 6.21 -13.22
CA SER A 317 -7.01 5.87 -14.46
C SER A 317 -5.54 5.64 -14.16
N THR A 318 -4.96 4.60 -14.75
CA THR A 318 -3.53 4.25 -14.60
C THR A 318 -2.75 4.53 -15.88
N GLN A 319 -3.36 5.23 -16.84
CA GLN A 319 -2.76 5.54 -18.15
C GLN A 319 -1.37 6.15 -18.05
N ARG A 320 -1.13 7.06 -17.08
CA ARG A 320 0.20 7.66 -16.89
C ARG A 320 1.26 6.63 -16.50
N ALA A 321 0.97 5.78 -15.51
CA ALA A 321 1.86 4.69 -15.10
C ALA A 321 2.10 3.71 -16.26
N GLN A 322 1.06 3.44 -17.04
CA GLN A 322 1.15 2.56 -18.20
C GLN A 322 2.04 3.12 -19.32
N VAL A 323 1.87 4.40 -19.67
CA VAL A 323 2.55 5.04 -20.81
C VAL A 323 3.98 5.43 -20.44
N GLU A 324 4.19 6.01 -19.26
CA GLU A 324 5.51 6.55 -18.88
C GLU A 324 6.44 5.51 -18.26
N LEU A 325 5.88 4.50 -17.58
CA LEU A 325 6.67 3.53 -16.81
C LEU A 325 6.50 2.09 -17.31
N GLY A 326 5.64 1.85 -18.31
CA GLY A 326 5.39 0.51 -18.84
C GLY A 326 4.66 -0.42 -17.86
N LEU A 327 4.08 0.11 -16.78
CA LEU A 327 3.44 -0.67 -15.74
C LEU A 327 2.11 -1.27 -16.21
N ARG A 328 1.83 -2.53 -15.88
CA ARG A 328 0.59 -3.23 -16.23
C ARG A 328 0.14 -4.10 -15.07
N GLU A 329 -1.17 -4.35 -15.01
CA GLU A 329 -1.75 -5.36 -14.12
C GLU A 329 -1.40 -6.75 -14.69
N SER A 330 -0.93 -7.65 -13.83
CA SER A 330 -0.60 -9.03 -14.20
C SER A 330 -1.65 -10.04 -13.73
N MET A 331 -2.49 -9.64 -12.78
CA MET A 331 -3.48 -10.50 -12.14
C MET A 331 -4.82 -9.78 -12.05
N ASP A 332 -5.88 -10.48 -12.47
CA ASP A 332 -7.24 -10.00 -12.30
C ASP A 332 -7.76 -10.17 -10.87
N LEU A 333 -8.88 -9.53 -10.55
CA LEU A 333 -9.43 -9.55 -9.21
C LEU A 333 -9.87 -10.95 -8.72
N PRO A 334 -10.54 -11.80 -9.52
CA PRO A 334 -10.87 -13.17 -9.10
C PRO A 334 -9.65 -13.98 -8.65
N HIS A 335 -8.60 -14.04 -9.46
CA HIS A 335 -7.38 -14.77 -9.10
C HIS A 335 -6.67 -14.12 -7.89
N ALA A 336 -6.69 -12.79 -7.79
CA ALA A 336 -6.11 -12.09 -6.65
C ALA A 336 -6.82 -12.41 -5.33
N ILE A 337 -8.14 -12.62 -5.35
CA ILE A 337 -8.93 -13.07 -4.19
C ILE A 337 -8.52 -14.49 -3.80
N GLU A 338 -8.45 -15.41 -4.76
CA GLU A 338 -8.05 -16.81 -4.53
C GLU A 338 -6.66 -16.89 -3.89
N GLN A 339 -5.67 -16.21 -4.47
CA GLN A 339 -4.31 -16.18 -3.94
C GLN A 339 -4.23 -15.61 -2.51
N THR A 340 -5.08 -14.62 -2.22
CA THR A 340 -5.16 -14.05 -0.87
C THR A 340 -5.76 -15.06 0.12
N LEU A 341 -6.81 -15.78 -0.27
CA LEU A 341 -7.45 -16.81 0.54
C LEU A 341 -6.48 -17.97 0.81
N ASP A 342 -5.75 -18.43 -0.20
CA ASP A 342 -4.77 -19.50 -0.09
C ASP A 342 -3.65 -19.15 0.89
N TRP A 343 -3.12 -17.93 0.80
CA TRP A 343 -2.11 -17.44 1.74
C TRP A 343 -2.60 -17.45 3.19
N TYR A 344 -3.80 -16.91 3.44
CA TYR A 344 -4.38 -16.89 4.78
C TYR A 344 -4.73 -18.28 5.32
N THR A 345 -5.13 -19.20 4.45
CA THR A 345 -5.40 -20.60 4.80
C THR A 345 -4.10 -21.31 5.21
N ALA A 346 -3.03 -21.12 4.44
CA ALA A 346 -1.72 -21.67 4.74
C ALA A 346 -1.17 -21.17 6.09
N VAL A 347 -1.17 -19.85 6.32
CA VAL A 347 -0.63 -19.24 7.56
C VAL A 347 -1.45 -19.62 8.80
N ARG A 348 -2.78 -19.78 8.66
CA ARG A 348 -3.63 -20.31 9.76
C ARG A 348 -3.31 -21.76 10.10
N SER A 349 -3.02 -22.58 9.11
CA SER A 349 -2.68 -23.99 9.34
C SER A 349 -1.37 -24.16 10.14
N ASP A 350 -0.37 -23.30 9.89
CA ASP A 350 0.93 -23.36 10.57
C ASP A 350 0.85 -22.89 12.04
N THR A 351 -0.09 -21.99 12.37
CA THR A 351 -0.34 -21.52 13.74
C THR A 351 -1.17 -22.50 14.57
N ALA A 352 -1.97 -23.36 13.94
CA ALA A 352 -2.74 -24.41 14.61
C ALA A 352 -1.92 -25.67 14.92
N VAL A 353 -0.90 -25.97 14.12
CA VAL A 353 0.01 -27.14 14.31
C VAL A 353 1.10 -26.87 15.36
N SER A 354 1.32 -25.61 15.72
CA SER A 354 2.32 -25.16 16.70
C SER A 354 1.75 -24.95 18.11
N ARG A 355 0.56 -25.48 18.41
CA ARG A 355 -0.08 -25.43 19.74
C ARG A 355 -0.26 -26.80 20.35
#